data_AF-A0AAD7W6R3-F1
#
_entry.id   AF-A0AAD7W6R3-F1
#
_cell.length_a   1.000
_cell.length_b   1.000
_cell.length_c   1.000
_cell.angle_alpha   90.00
_cell.angle_beta   90.00
_cell.angle_gamma   90.00
#
_symmetry.space_group_name_H-M   'P 1'
#
loop_
_entity.id
_entity.type
_entity.pdbx_description
1 polymer ?
#
loop_
_entity_poly.entity_id
_entity_poly.type
_entity_poly.pdbx_seq_one_letter_code
_entity_poly.pdbx_strand_id
1 'polypeptide(L)'
;MLQSIPEDLSRDAWLAASWKQTWETAGPSRILQYIQDPGDGNDVEELIAKDKRSSSKLSEIDSEVSIVAANIRSFLPKLDYLEGQSRRNNIVIDGIQESGNESWAQSEEKVRKLLSDKLKLTGIEFERVHRTGRSTGERTRPIVAKFFRYKDKVRVMEKAKDLKGTNVYINEDYTDVVRQKRKELIPAMKAARERGDIAFLRHDKLIVHPASQRPRSQKSDT
;
A
#
# COMPACT_ATOMS: atom_id res chain seq x y z
N MET A 1 -28.33 26.18 42.46
CA MET A 1 -28.93 24.91 42.93
C MET A 1 -29.61 24.25 41.75
N LEU A 2 -29.07 23.15 41.24
CA LEU A 2 -29.72 22.32 40.24
C LEU A 2 -30.76 21.45 40.96
N GLN A 3 -32.05 21.75 40.79
CA GLN A 3 -33.11 20.85 41.22
C GLN A 3 -33.32 19.79 40.14
N SER A 4 -33.24 18.52 40.53
CA SER A 4 -33.54 17.37 39.66
C SER A 4 -35.01 17.38 39.25
N ILE A 5 -35.28 17.21 37.96
CA ILE A 5 -36.64 17.21 37.37
C ILE A 5 -37.14 15.76 37.24
N PRO A 6 -38.44 15.47 37.42
CA PRO A 6 -38.99 14.11 37.32
C PRO A 6 -38.96 13.57 35.88
N GLU A 7 -38.71 12.26 35.74
CA GLU A 7 -38.45 11.55 34.47
C GLU A 7 -39.67 11.25 33.56
N ASP A 8 -40.85 11.87 33.78
CA ASP A 8 -42.06 11.58 33.00
C ASP A 8 -42.89 12.84 32.66
N LEU A 9 -42.30 13.76 31.90
CA LEU A 9 -43.08 14.82 31.26
C LEU A 9 -43.29 14.45 29.79
N SER A 10 -44.56 14.38 29.39
CA SER A 10 -44.92 14.33 27.96
C SER A 10 -44.25 15.49 27.22
N ARG A 11 -43.98 15.31 25.92
CA ARG A 11 -43.31 16.31 25.07
C ARG A 11 -43.97 17.70 25.18
N ASP A 12 -45.30 17.74 25.33
CA ASP A 12 -46.08 18.98 25.47
C ASP A 12 -45.90 19.62 26.84
N ALA A 13 -45.80 18.81 27.90
CA ALA A 13 -45.57 19.30 29.25
C ALA A 13 -44.11 19.79 29.43
N TRP A 14 -43.15 19.17 28.74
CA TRP A 14 -41.77 19.65 28.67
C TRP A 14 -41.66 20.99 27.94
N LEU A 15 -42.35 21.13 26.79
CA LEU A 15 -42.45 22.40 26.09
C LEU A 15 -43.09 23.47 26.99
N ALA A 16 -44.20 23.17 27.66
CA ALA A 16 -44.86 24.12 28.56
C ALA A 16 -43.95 24.57 29.73
N ALA A 17 -43.22 23.65 30.36
CA ALA A 17 -42.31 23.98 31.45
C ALA A 17 -41.07 24.77 30.98
N SER A 18 -40.50 24.38 29.84
CA SER A 18 -39.38 25.07 29.20
C SER A 18 -39.77 26.51 28.79
N TRP A 19 -40.94 26.68 28.18
CA TRP A 19 -41.49 27.99 27.79
C TRP A 19 -41.77 28.90 28.99
N LYS A 20 -42.21 28.33 30.11
CA LYS A 20 -42.44 29.08 31.34
C LYS A 20 -41.12 29.55 31.99
N GLN A 21 -40.06 28.76 31.90
CA GLN A 21 -38.76 29.13 32.45
C GLN A 21 -38.05 30.19 31.59
N THR A 22 -38.20 30.14 30.28
CA THR A 22 -37.73 31.19 29.36
C THR A 22 -38.54 32.48 29.49
N TRP A 23 -39.85 32.40 29.77
CA TRP A 23 -40.72 33.56 30.11
C TRP A 23 -40.19 34.38 31.29
N GLU A 24 -39.72 33.71 32.34
CA GLU A 24 -39.24 34.37 33.56
C GLU A 24 -37.83 34.98 33.40
N THR A 25 -36.99 34.45 32.49
CA THR A 25 -35.60 34.90 32.31
C THR A 25 -35.41 35.94 31.20
N ALA A 26 -36.21 35.94 30.14
CA ALA A 26 -36.01 36.82 28.98
C ALA A 26 -36.58 38.25 29.15
N GLY A 27 -37.52 38.43 30.09
CA GLY A 27 -38.23 39.70 30.32
C GLY A 27 -39.22 40.07 29.19
N PRO A 28 -40.24 40.92 29.47
CA PRO A 28 -41.34 41.23 28.55
C PRO A 28 -40.89 41.79 27.19
N SER A 29 -39.79 42.54 27.16
CA SER A 29 -39.35 43.32 26.00
C SER A 29 -38.88 42.46 24.83
N ARG A 30 -38.26 41.30 25.09
CA ARG A 30 -37.69 40.44 24.03
C ARG A 30 -38.75 39.58 23.35
N ILE A 31 -39.79 39.20 24.09
CA ILE A 31 -40.95 38.47 23.57
C ILE A 31 -41.88 39.41 22.80
N LEU A 32 -42.14 40.62 23.32
CA LEU A 32 -42.91 41.64 22.59
C LEU A 32 -42.27 41.98 21.23
N GLN A 33 -40.94 42.06 21.18
CA GLN A 33 -40.21 42.26 19.93
C GLN A 33 -40.42 41.12 18.92
N TYR A 34 -40.48 39.88 19.40
CA TYR A 34 -40.73 38.68 18.57
C TYR A 34 -42.22 38.51 18.19
N ILE A 35 -43.15 39.02 19.00
CA ILE A 35 -44.59 39.03 18.67
C ILE A 35 -44.91 40.15 17.65
N GLN A 36 -44.22 41.28 17.73
CA GLN A 36 -44.37 42.41 16.80
C GLN A 36 -43.63 42.20 15.47
N ASP A 37 -42.54 41.43 15.48
CA ASP A 37 -41.79 41.06 14.28
C ASP A 37 -41.32 39.60 14.43
N PRO A 38 -42.18 38.60 14.14
CA PRO A 38 -41.84 37.18 14.26
C PRO A 38 -40.79 36.70 13.25
N GLY A 39 -40.28 37.59 12.39
CA GLY A 39 -39.69 37.23 11.12
C GLY A 39 -40.79 36.81 10.14
N ASP A 40 -40.63 37.13 8.87
CA ASP A 40 -41.63 36.92 7.81
C ASP A 40 -41.72 35.47 7.31
N GLY A 41 -41.09 34.50 7.98
CA GLY A 41 -41.00 33.12 7.51
C GLY A 41 -40.11 32.93 6.27
N ASN A 42 -39.69 34.01 5.60
CA ASN A 42 -38.75 33.95 4.47
C ASN A 42 -37.41 33.37 4.92
N ASP A 43 -36.97 33.62 6.16
CA ASP A 43 -35.75 33.04 6.71
C ASP A 43 -35.80 31.50 6.76
N VAL A 44 -36.95 30.92 7.11
CA VAL A 44 -37.13 29.46 7.17
C VAL A 44 -37.23 28.86 5.78
N GLU A 45 -37.96 29.50 4.86
CA GLU A 45 -38.01 29.08 3.46
C GLU A 45 -36.65 29.18 2.77
N GLU A 46 -35.88 30.24 3.06
CA GLU A 46 -34.52 30.43 2.56
C GLU A 46 -33.58 29.34 3.11
N LEU A 47 -33.70 28.97 4.39
CA LEU A 47 -32.93 27.86 4.98
C LEU A 47 -33.27 26.51 4.34
N ILE A 48 -34.55 26.22 4.09
CA ILE A 48 -34.98 24.99 3.39
C ILE A 48 -34.44 24.98 1.95
N ALA A 49 -34.47 26.12 1.26
CA ALA A 49 -33.91 26.24 -0.09
C ALA A 49 -32.39 26.04 -0.09
N LYS A 50 -31.67 26.59 0.89
CA LYS A 50 -30.23 26.39 1.10
C LYS A 50 -29.90 24.92 1.41
N ASP A 51 -30.69 24.27 2.26
CA ASP A 51 -30.52 22.85 2.61
C ASP A 51 -30.77 21.94 1.40
N LYS A 52 -31.88 22.13 0.66
CA LYS A 52 -32.14 21.42 -0.60
C LYS A 52 -31.01 21.60 -1.61
N ARG A 53 -30.52 22.83 -1.78
CA ARG A 53 -29.39 23.11 -2.68
C ARG A 53 -28.11 22.42 -2.23
N SER A 54 -27.88 22.34 -0.93
CA SER A 54 -26.72 21.67 -0.35
C SER A 54 -26.81 20.15 -0.48
N SER A 55 -27.99 19.57 -0.27
CA SER A 55 -28.30 18.16 -0.49
C SER A 55 -28.08 17.75 -1.95
N SER A 56 -28.56 18.55 -2.91
CA SER A 56 -28.32 18.30 -4.33
C SER A 56 -26.84 18.31 -4.68
N LYS A 57 -26.08 19.28 -4.16
CA LYS A 57 -24.61 19.34 -4.35
C LYS A 57 -23.90 18.14 -3.73
N LEU A 58 -24.32 17.70 -2.54
CA LEU A 58 -23.76 16.51 -1.89
C LEU A 58 -23.99 15.26 -2.73
N SER A 59 -25.18 15.10 -3.31
CA SER A 59 -25.49 13.98 -4.21
C SER A 59 -24.61 14.01 -5.47
N GLU A 60 -24.36 15.19 -6.03
CA GLU A 60 -23.49 15.35 -7.20
C GLU A 60 -22.04 14.98 -6.86
N ILE A 61 -21.52 15.50 -5.74
CA ILE A 61 -20.17 15.17 -5.25
C ILE A 61 -20.04 13.65 -4.99
N ASP A 62 -21.03 13.01 -4.39
CA ASP A 62 -21.00 11.56 -4.13
C ASP A 62 -20.92 10.75 -5.45
N SER A 63 -21.65 11.19 -6.47
CA SER A 63 -21.60 10.60 -7.80
C SER A 63 -20.21 10.76 -8.45
N GLU A 64 -19.62 11.96 -8.36
CA GLU A 64 -18.29 12.23 -8.88
C GLU A 64 -17.21 11.43 -8.14
N VAL A 65 -17.27 11.38 -6.81
CA VAL A 65 -16.36 10.59 -5.97
C VAL A 65 -16.44 9.11 -6.34
N SER A 66 -17.65 8.60 -6.59
CA SER A 66 -17.87 7.22 -7.03
C SER A 66 -17.21 6.94 -8.39
N ILE A 67 -17.36 7.86 -9.35
CA ILE A 67 -16.73 7.76 -10.68
C ILE A 67 -15.19 7.82 -10.56
N VAL A 68 -14.65 8.76 -9.78
CA VAL A 68 -13.21 8.90 -9.57
C VAL A 68 -12.64 7.66 -8.87
N ALA A 69 -13.31 7.13 -7.85
CA ALA A 69 -12.90 5.91 -7.17
C ALA A 69 -12.89 4.70 -8.13
N ALA A 70 -13.90 4.58 -9.01
CA ALA A 70 -13.93 3.55 -10.04
C ALA A 70 -12.76 3.70 -11.03
N ASN A 71 -12.46 4.92 -11.47
CA ASN A 71 -11.32 5.20 -12.35
C ASN A 71 -9.99 4.83 -11.70
N ILE A 72 -9.77 5.24 -10.44
CA ILE A 72 -8.56 4.88 -9.68
C ILE A 72 -8.41 3.35 -9.61
N ARG A 73 -9.47 2.62 -9.23
CA ARG A 73 -9.45 1.15 -9.19
C ARG A 73 -9.10 0.53 -10.55
N SER A 74 -9.54 1.15 -11.65
CA SER A 74 -9.24 0.67 -13.00
C SER A 74 -7.80 0.98 -13.46
N PHE A 75 -7.20 2.07 -12.97
CA PHE A 75 -5.86 2.52 -13.36
C PHE A 75 -4.75 1.86 -12.54
N LEU A 76 -4.98 1.56 -11.26
CA LEU A 76 -3.97 0.97 -10.38
C LEU A 76 -3.34 -0.32 -10.96
N PRO A 77 -4.09 -1.30 -11.52
CA PRO A 77 -3.49 -2.48 -12.13
C PRO A 77 -2.65 -2.16 -13.37
N LYS A 78 -3.01 -1.13 -14.13
CA LYS A 78 -2.25 -0.70 -15.32
C LYS A 78 -0.93 -0.06 -14.90
N LEU A 79 -0.94 0.75 -13.84
CA LEU A 79 0.26 1.35 -13.27
C LEU A 79 1.21 0.26 -12.74
N ASP A 80 0.70 -0.71 -11.97
CA ASP A 80 1.50 -1.84 -11.48
C ASP A 80 2.09 -2.66 -12.63
N TYR A 81 1.32 -2.92 -13.69
CA TYR A 81 1.81 -3.61 -14.88
C TYR A 81 2.94 -2.84 -15.58
N LEU A 82 2.78 -1.53 -15.80
CA LEU A 82 3.80 -0.69 -16.44
C LEU A 82 5.07 -0.59 -15.59
N GLU A 83 4.92 -0.44 -14.28
CA GLU A 83 6.04 -0.48 -13.35
C GLU A 83 6.75 -1.84 -13.40
N GLY A 84 6.00 -2.94 -13.41
CA GLY A 84 6.54 -4.29 -13.55
C GLY A 84 7.31 -4.49 -14.86
N GLN A 85 6.82 -3.97 -15.99
CA GLN A 85 7.55 -4.01 -17.26
C GLN A 85 8.87 -3.23 -17.18
N SER A 86 8.85 -2.03 -16.58
CA SER A 86 10.03 -1.21 -16.35
C SER A 86 11.10 -1.92 -15.51
N ARG A 87 10.67 -2.70 -14.51
CA ARG A 87 11.55 -3.44 -13.59
C ARG A 87 11.93 -4.85 -14.05
N ARG A 88 11.35 -5.36 -15.14
CA ARG A 88 11.50 -6.76 -15.58
C ARG A 88 12.95 -7.19 -15.81
N ASN A 89 13.78 -6.26 -16.28
CA ASN A 89 15.21 -6.47 -16.52
C ASN A 89 16.08 -6.08 -15.33
N ASN A 90 15.50 -5.85 -14.16
CA ASN A 90 16.24 -5.47 -12.96
C ASN A 90 16.40 -6.67 -12.01
N ILE A 91 17.49 -6.65 -11.25
CA ILE A 91 17.64 -7.41 -10.02
C ILE A 91 18.00 -6.47 -8.88
N VAL A 92 17.70 -6.92 -7.66
CA VAL A 92 18.13 -6.30 -6.42
C VAL A 92 19.18 -7.19 -5.77
N ILE A 93 20.30 -6.60 -5.38
CA ILE A 93 21.41 -7.30 -4.73
C ILE A 93 21.65 -6.72 -3.34
N ASP A 94 21.53 -7.56 -2.32
CA ASP A 94 21.76 -7.23 -0.92
C ASP A 94 23.08 -7.82 -0.43
N GLY A 95 23.73 -7.16 0.54
CA GLY A 95 24.92 -7.70 1.23
C GLY A 95 26.28 -7.33 0.63
N ILE A 96 26.34 -6.54 -0.46
CA ILE A 96 27.60 -6.02 -1.00
C ILE A 96 28.04 -4.79 -0.22
N GLN A 97 29.16 -4.86 0.50
CA GLN A 97 29.67 -3.75 1.32
C GLN A 97 29.78 -2.42 0.57
N GLU A 98 29.35 -1.34 1.24
CA GLU A 98 29.41 0.03 0.71
C GLU A 98 30.81 0.63 0.86
N SER A 99 31.15 1.53 -0.06
CA SER A 99 32.32 2.39 0.06
C SER A 99 31.86 3.82 0.33
N GLY A 100 32.67 4.62 1.03
CA GLY A 100 32.38 6.06 1.18
C GLY A 100 32.32 6.75 -0.19
N ASN A 101 31.27 7.55 -0.42
CA ASN A 101 31.00 8.24 -1.70
C ASN A 101 31.06 7.32 -2.94
N GLU A 102 30.49 6.12 -2.82
CA GLU A 102 30.44 5.13 -3.91
C GLU A 102 29.73 5.67 -5.15
N SER A 103 30.44 5.69 -6.29
CA SER A 103 29.89 6.06 -7.58
C SER A 103 29.13 4.89 -8.24
N TRP A 104 28.37 5.19 -9.31
CA TRP A 104 27.69 4.14 -10.09
C TRP A 104 28.67 3.18 -10.76
N ALA A 105 29.81 3.69 -11.26
CA ALA A 105 30.85 2.85 -11.85
C ALA A 105 31.46 1.87 -10.82
N GLN A 106 31.72 2.34 -9.59
CA GLN A 106 32.20 1.49 -8.50
C GLN A 106 31.15 0.44 -8.08
N SER A 107 29.87 0.82 -8.05
CA SER A 107 28.78 -0.11 -7.78
C SER A 107 28.74 -1.21 -8.86
N GLU A 108 28.86 -0.83 -10.14
CA GLU A 108 28.90 -1.79 -11.25
C GLU A 108 30.10 -2.72 -11.16
N GLU A 109 31.29 -2.21 -10.86
CA GLU A 109 32.50 -3.01 -10.70
C GLU A 109 32.34 -4.08 -9.61
N LYS A 110 31.76 -3.71 -8.45
CA LYS A 110 31.46 -4.67 -7.38
C LYS A 110 30.49 -5.76 -7.83
N VAL A 111 29.45 -5.40 -8.60
CA VAL A 111 28.53 -6.39 -9.17
C VAL A 111 29.25 -7.31 -10.15
N ARG A 112 30.05 -6.77 -11.07
CA ARG A 112 30.84 -7.57 -12.03
C ARG A 112 31.77 -8.54 -11.30
N LYS A 113 32.46 -8.08 -10.26
CA LYS A 113 33.32 -8.92 -9.43
C LYS A 113 32.55 -10.03 -8.73
N LEU A 114 31.39 -9.73 -8.14
CA LEU A 114 30.51 -10.75 -7.55
C LEU A 114 30.12 -11.83 -8.59
N LEU A 115 29.66 -11.41 -9.77
CA LEU A 115 29.22 -12.31 -10.82
C LEU A 115 30.36 -13.19 -11.37
N SER A 116 31.56 -12.62 -11.53
CA SER A 116 32.74 -13.35 -11.96
C SER A 116 33.21 -14.33 -10.88
N ASP A 117 33.43 -13.86 -9.65
CA ASP A 117 34.09 -14.63 -8.61
C ASP A 117 33.20 -15.74 -8.06
N LYS A 118 31.94 -15.41 -7.77
CA LYS A 118 30.99 -16.32 -7.10
C LYS A 118 30.14 -17.11 -8.08
N LEU A 119 29.73 -16.52 -9.21
CA LEU A 119 28.82 -17.17 -10.16
C LEU A 119 29.50 -17.68 -11.44
N LYS A 120 30.79 -17.36 -11.64
CA LYS A 120 31.55 -17.68 -12.86
C LYS A 120 30.80 -17.21 -14.12
N LEU A 121 30.31 -15.97 -14.07
CA LEU A 121 29.57 -15.32 -15.15
C LEU A 121 30.38 -14.11 -15.64
N THR A 122 30.60 -14.06 -16.95
CA THR A 122 31.31 -12.98 -17.67
C THR A 122 30.50 -12.53 -18.89
N GLY A 123 30.86 -11.38 -19.46
CA GLY A 123 30.22 -10.85 -20.68
C GLY A 123 28.80 -10.28 -20.47
N ILE A 124 28.44 -9.99 -19.22
CA ILE A 124 27.14 -9.39 -18.89
C ILE A 124 27.23 -7.87 -19.09
N GLU A 125 26.23 -7.31 -19.76
CA GLU A 125 26.11 -5.87 -20.01
C GLU A 125 24.96 -5.28 -19.19
N PHE A 126 25.26 -4.18 -18.50
CA PHE A 126 24.30 -3.44 -17.71
C PHE A 126 23.93 -2.14 -18.42
N GLU A 127 22.65 -1.78 -18.35
CA GLU A 127 22.19 -0.43 -18.71
C GLU A 127 22.51 0.54 -17.59
N ARG A 128 22.30 0.13 -16.33
CA ARG A 128 22.55 0.96 -15.14
C ARG A 128 22.72 0.11 -13.89
N VAL A 129 23.68 0.47 -13.05
CA VAL A 129 23.86 -0.12 -11.71
C VAL A 129 24.03 0.99 -10.68
N HIS A 130 23.24 0.96 -9.62
CA HIS A 130 23.26 2.00 -8.58
C HIS A 130 22.76 1.47 -7.24
N ARG A 131 23.21 2.11 -6.15
CA ARG A 131 22.64 1.92 -4.81
C ARG A 131 21.27 2.57 -4.72
N THR A 132 20.35 1.95 -3.99
CA THR A 132 19.02 2.52 -3.72
C THR A 132 18.76 2.67 -2.23
N GLY A 133 17.97 3.67 -1.86
CA GLY A 133 17.64 4.00 -0.47
C GLY A 133 18.60 4.99 0.21
N ARG A 134 18.21 5.39 1.43
CA ARG A 134 18.96 6.35 2.25
C ARG A 134 20.13 5.65 2.94
N SER A 135 21.31 6.28 2.92
CA SER A 135 22.45 5.80 3.69
C SER A 135 22.24 6.12 5.17
N THR A 136 22.22 5.10 6.01
CA THR A 136 22.08 5.24 7.47
C THR A 136 23.32 4.83 8.24
N GLY A 137 24.37 4.34 7.55
CA GLY A 137 25.61 3.84 8.16
C GLY A 137 25.48 2.48 8.88
N GLU A 138 24.28 2.13 9.34
CA GLU A 138 24.01 0.88 10.07
C GLU A 138 23.77 -0.32 9.13
N ARG A 139 23.17 -0.08 7.96
CA ARG A 139 22.86 -1.12 6.98
C ARG A 139 23.36 -0.76 5.60
N THR A 140 23.96 -1.76 4.96
CA THR A 140 24.34 -1.72 3.56
C THR A 140 23.10 -1.63 2.67
N ARG A 141 23.03 -0.59 1.86
CA ARG A 141 21.97 -0.35 0.88
C ARG A 141 22.00 -1.39 -0.25
N PRO A 142 20.83 -1.84 -0.74
CA PRO A 142 20.78 -2.70 -1.91
C PRO A 142 21.31 -2.00 -3.16
N ILE A 143 21.84 -2.80 -4.08
CA ILE A 143 22.16 -2.39 -5.45
C ILE A 143 21.01 -2.82 -6.37
N VAL A 144 20.51 -1.91 -7.19
CA VAL A 144 19.65 -2.23 -8.33
C VAL A 144 20.51 -2.28 -9.58
N ALA A 145 20.54 -3.43 -10.25
CA ALA A 145 21.24 -3.63 -11.51
C ALA A 145 20.23 -3.92 -12.62
N LYS A 146 20.18 -3.03 -13.62
CA LYS A 146 19.37 -3.16 -14.82
C LYS A 146 20.20 -3.72 -15.96
N PHE A 147 19.77 -4.85 -16.51
CA PHE A 147 20.44 -5.55 -17.59
C PHE A 147 19.98 -5.03 -18.95
N PHE A 148 20.90 -5.01 -19.91
CA PHE A 148 20.54 -4.71 -21.30
C PHE A 148 19.74 -5.86 -21.93
N ARG A 149 20.11 -7.10 -21.62
CA ARG A 149 19.45 -8.32 -22.13
C ARG A 149 18.71 -9.06 -21.01
N TYR A 150 17.42 -9.34 -21.23
CA TYR A 150 16.63 -10.17 -20.30
C TYR A 150 17.24 -11.55 -20.07
N LYS A 151 17.83 -12.16 -21.11
CA LYS A 151 18.50 -13.47 -21.02
C LYS A 151 19.67 -13.46 -20.02
N ASP A 152 20.42 -12.36 -19.93
CA ASP A 152 21.54 -12.23 -18.99
C ASP A 152 21.01 -12.16 -17.56
N LYS A 153 19.92 -11.41 -17.33
CA LYS A 153 19.22 -11.38 -16.03
C LYS A 153 18.77 -12.77 -15.60
N VAL A 154 18.14 -13.54 -16.50
CA VAL A 154 17.67 -14.90 -16.19
C VAL A 154 18.85 -15.81 -15.83
N ARG A 155 19.94 -15.78 -16.61
CA ARG A 155 21.16 -16.56 -16.35
C ARG A 155 21.76 -16.25 -14.97
N VAL A 156 21.76 -14.98 -14.56
CA VAL A 156 22.20 -14.58 -13.20
C VAL A 156 21.26 -15.14 -12.13
N MET A 157 19.94 -15.01 -12.31
CA MET A 157 18.94 -15.50 -11.36
C MET A 157 19.01 -17.02 -11.16
N GLU A 158 19.27 -17.80 -12.21
CA GLU A 158 19.41 -19.26 -12.12
C GLU A 158 20.60 -19.70 -11.26
N LYS A 159 21.70 -18.92 -11.30
CA LYS A 159 22.90 -19.17 -10.49
C LYS A 159 22.86 -18.52 -9.11
N ALA A 160 21.86 -17.68 -8.81
CA ALA A 160 21.77 -16.98 -7.52
C ALA A 160 21.76 -17.95 -6.31
N LYS A 161 21.30 -19.19 -6.49
CA LYS A 161 21.34 -20.25 -5.45
C LYS A 161 22.75 -20.59 -4.98
N ASP A 162 23.77 -20.35 -5.81
CA ASP A 162 25.18 -20.63 -5.51
C ASP A 162 25.76 -19.61 -4.50
N LEU A 163 25.03 -18.52 -4.21
CA LEU A 163 25.39 -17.54 -3.19
C LEU A 163 25.00 -17.96 -1.77
N LYS A 164 24.35 -19.11 -1.61
CA LYS A 164 23.94 -19.59 -0.28
C LYS A 164 25.15 -19.69 0.65
N GLY A 165 25.08 -19.01 1.80
CA GLY A 165 26.16 -18.94 2.79
C GLY A 165 27.14 -17.77 2.61
N THR A 166 27.02 -16.97 1.54
CA THR A 166 27.92 -15.80 1.31
C THR A 166 27.42 -14.48 1.91
N ASN A 167 26.27 -14.50 2.58
CA ASN A 167 25.53 -13.33 3.07
C ASN A 167 25.18 -12.29 1.99
N VAL A 168 25.28 -12.68 0.70
CA VAL A 168 24.86 -11.89 -0.45
C VAL A 168 23.61 -12.55 -1.03
N TYR A 169 22.61 -11.74 -1.35
CA TYR A 169 21.33 -12.21 -1.88
C TYR A 169 21.01 -11.49 -3.17
N ILE A 170 20.56 -12.24 -4.18
CA ILE A 170 20.07 -11.71 -5.45
C ILE A 170 18.58 -12.04 -5.57
N ASN A 171 17.77 -11.01 -5.77
CA ASN A 171 16.31 -11.11 -5.87
C ASN A 171 15.81 -10.38 -7.13
N GLU A 172 14.60 -10.71 -7.59
CA GLU A 172 13.93 -9.92 -8.62
C GLU A 172 13.48 -8.57 -8.06
N ASP A 173 13.56 -7.51 -8.87
CA ASP A 173 13.04 -6.19 -8.53
C ASP A 173 11.53 -6.11 -8.77
N TYR A 174 10.75 -6.63 -7.83
CA TYR A 174 9.29 -6.57 -7.92
C TYR A 174 8.75 -5.19 -7.58
N THR A 175 7.55 -4.88 -8.07
CA THR A 175 6.76 -3.70 -7.62
C THR A 175 6.37 -3.85 -6.16
N ASP A 176 6.01 -2.74 -5.51
CA ASP A 176 5.63 -2.76 -4.09
C ASP A 176 4.37 -3.57 -3.84
N VAL A 177 3.41 -3.58 -4.78
CA VAL A 177 2.21 -4.43 -4.72
C VAL A 177 2.60 -5.92 -4.65
N VAL A 178 3.50 -6.36 -5.53
CA VAL A 178 3.96 -7.75 -5.55
C VAL A 178 4.81 -8.07 -4.31
N ARG A 179 5.67 -7.16 -3.86
CA ARG A 179 6.45 -7.35 -2.62
C ARG A 179 5.56 -7.52 -1.41
N GLN A 180 4.49 -6.73 -1.30
CA GLN A 180 3.54 -6.82 -0.19
C GLN A 180 2.77 -8.15 -0.21
N LYS A 181 2.24 -8.57 -1.36
CA LYS A 181 1.62 -9.90 -1.50
C LYS A 181 2.58 -11.02 -1.13
N ARG A 182 3.84 -10.95 -1.57
CA ARG A 182 4.86 -11.93 -1.20
C ARG A 182 5.09 -11.98 0.30
N LYS A 183 5.14 -10.82 0.98
CA LYS A 183 5.28 -10.73 2.44
C LYS A 183 4.14 -11.47 3.15
N GLU A 184 2.91 -11.33 2.65
CA GLU A 184 1.72 -12.03 3.17
C GLU A 184 1.76 -13.54 2.91
N LEU A 185 2.34 -13.98 1.79
CA LEU A 185 2.44 -15.40 1.43
C LEU A 185 3.61 -16.14 2.10
N ILE A 186 4.65 -15.44 2.58
CA ILE A 186 5.83 -16.05 3.21
C ILE A 186 5.47 -16.95 4.41
N PRO A 187 4.61 -16.55 5.36
CA PRO A 187 4.21 -17.41 6.47
C PRO A 187 3.59 -18.73 6.00
N ALA A 188 2.67 -18.69 5.03
CA ALA A 188 2.04 -19.88 4.47
C ALA A 188 3.06 -20.78 3.73
N MET A 189 4.01 -20.19 3.00
CA MET A 189 5.10 -20.92 2.37
C MET A 189 5.98 -21.64 3.40
N LYS A 190 6.32 -20.98 4.52
CA LYS A 190 7.13 -21.58 5.60
C LYS A 190 6.38 -22.75 6.25
N ALA A 191 5.11 -22.55 6.59
CA ALA A 191 4.27 -23.60 7.16
C ALA A 191 4.16 -24.82 6.23
N ALA A 192 4.07 -24.62 4.91
CA ALA A 192 4.07 -25.72 3.95
C ALA A 192 5.41 -26.48 3.94
N ARG A 193 6.54 -25.78 3.98
CA ARG A 193 7.87 -26.41 4.07
C ARG A 193 8.05 -27.18 5.37
N GLU A 194 7.54 -26.67 6.49
CA GLU A 194 7.58 -27.34 7.80
C GLU A 194 6.80 -28.66 7.80
N ARG A 195 5.71 -28.76 7.03
CA ARG A 195 4.99 -30.01 6.80
C ARG A 195 5.71 -30.99 5.86
N GLY A 196 6.84 -30.60 5.27
CA GLY A 196 7.59 -31.41 4.30
C GLY A 196 7.18 -31.22 2.84
N ASP A 197 6.27 -30.27 2.54
CA ASP A 197 5.90 -29.93 1.15
C ASP A 197 7.00 -29.12 0.47
N ILE A 198 7.13 -29.24 -0.86
CA ILE A 198 7.98 -28.33 -1.63
C ILE A 198 7.16 -27.09 -1.94
N ALA A 199 7.46 -25.98 -1.25
CA ALA A 199 6.78 -24.71 -1.46
C ALA A 199 7.73 -23.59 -1.88
N PHE A 200 7.32 -22.77 -2.84
CA PHE A 200 8.09 -21.60 -3.29
C PHE A 200 7.17 -20.51 -3.88
N LEU A 201 7.64 -19.26 -3.86
CA LEU A 201 6.93 -18.13 -4.45
C LEU A 201 7.40 -17.89 -5.88
N ARG A 202 6.47 -17.79 -6.81
CA ARG A 202 6.72 -17.33 -8.18
C ARG A 202 5.90 -16.07 -8.42
N HIS A 203 6.57 -14.95 -8.67
CA HIS A 203 5.92 -13.64 -8.73
C HIS A 203 5.09 -13.38 -7.45
N ASP A 204 3.77 -13.23 -7.56
CA ASP A 204 2.81 -12.99 -6.48
C ASP A 204 2.00 -14.24 -6.09
N LYS A 205 2.46 -15.44 -6.47
CA LYS A 205 1.77 -16.70 -6.21
C LYS A 205 2.62 -17.66 -5.39
N LEU A 206 1.98 -18.37 -4.47
CA LEU A 206 2.55 -19.49 -3.74
C LEU A 206 2.26 -20.80 -4.50
N ILE A 207 3.32 -21.53 -4.83
CA ILE A 207 3.25 -22.86 -5.45
C ILE A 207 3.63 -23.87 -4.37
N VAL A 208 2.79 -24.88 -4.16
CA VAL A 208 3.00 -25.97 -3.21
C VAL A 208 2.85 -27.30 -3.92
N HIS A 209 3.87 -28.15 -3.81
CA HIS A 209 3.83 -29.54 -4.25
C HIS A 209 3.78 -30.44 -3.02
N PRO A 210 2.66 -31.16 -2.79
CA PRO A 210 2.52 -32.05 -1.64
C PRO A 210 3.56 -33.16 -1.66
N ALA A 211 4.07 -33.53 -0.49
CA ALA A 211 5.05 -34.61 -0.36
C ALA A 211 4.56 -35.97 -0.90
N SER A 212 3.24 -36.17 -1.00
CA SER A 212 2.59 -37.39 -1.49
C SER A 212 2.57 -37.54 -3.02
N GLN A 213 2.75 -36.46 -3.79
CA GLN A 213 2.65 -36.45 -5.26
C GLN A 213 4.03 -36.40 -5.94
N ARG A 214 5.02 -37.14 -5.44
CA ARG A 214 6.35 -37.18 -6.07
C ARG A 214 6.26 -37.86 -7.45
N PRO A 215 6.62 -37.19 -8.56
CA PRO A 215 7.08 -37.94 -9.73
C PRO A 215 8.43 -38.57 -9.37
N ARG A 216 8.55 -39.90 -9.48
CA ARG A 216 9.84 -40.60 -9.36
C ARG A 216 10.81 -39.95 -10.35
N SER A 217 11.88 -39.33 -9.85
CA SER A 217 13.05 -39.02 -10.67
C SER A 217 13.58 -40.34 -11.23
N GLN A 218 13.34 -40.61 -12.51
CA GLN A 218 14.09 -41.65 -13.20
C GLN A 218 15.55 -41.19 -13.22
N LYS A 219 16.38 -41.80 -12.38
CA LYS A 219 17.82 -41.78 -12.60
C LYS A 219 18.05 -42.58 -13.88
N SER A 220 18.43 -41.89 -14.96
CA SER A 220 19.04 -42.56 -16.11
C SER A 220 20.43 -42.98 -15.68
N ASP A 221 20.61 -44.27 -15.38
CA ASP A 221 21.93 -44.88 -15.37
C ASP A 221 22.41 -44.92 -16.82
N THR A 222 23.42 -44.12 -17.14
CA THR A 222 24.35 -44.35 -18.26
C THR A 222 25.66 -43.66 -17.93
#